data_AF-A0A6A3JQN6-F1
#
_entry.id   AF-A0A6A3JQN6-F1
#
_cell.length_a   1.000
_cell.length_b   1.000
_cell.length_c   1.000
_cell.angle_alpha   90.00
_cell.angle_beta   90.00
_cell.angle_gamma   90.00
#
_symmetry.space_group_name_H-M   'P 1'
#
loop_
_entity.id
_entity.type
_entity.pdbx_description
1 polymer ?
#
loop_
_entity_poly.entity_id
_entity_poly.type
_entity_poly.pdbx_seq_one_letter_code
_entity_poly.pdbx_strand_id
1 'polypeptide(L)'
;MSTSTFAPSATSTWSTVRLTAKRSWHATIDLSARRSVLLHILLLLKAKYGTVDAKISYIGRRAELALYSQAFSAWEYRNPQTLSRRLHSLVVKLHLNNLAVREETAFAMEQAQIFEVAVSRKRKCSAVDVSVVDKRARYESVEAVATASPLFFDGNRDLLQHVCSFLAAPDVIQCAATCSQAASQLPAFVTSIEVTTVAMSKLEATVRASFFGRFPNLESFALTGRMQAQQFNFQDEKTLVARNVLVRSVLQALSNAELPKLATFSLNFCYSEGLKDHVTSQVANVLVGPDSRFPRLQTLSLVGNCISDDAVMDLYDAVALPRDALANESKLALLDLSQNFIGERGHLQLQEVVTQFASRDSALVVNVMNNLLTVAVPAESL
;
A
#
# COMPACT_ATOMS: atom_id res chain seq x y z
N MET A 1 -5.15 47.14 -23.52
CA MET A 1 -4.70 45.82 -24.00
C MET A 1 -3.42 45.50 -23.26
N SER A 2 -3.54 44.74 -22.17
CA SER A 2 -2.44 44.48 -21.24
C SER A 2 -2.23 42.99 -21.19
N THR A 3 -1.19 42.52 -21.88
CA THR A 3 -0.83 41.09 -21.94
C THR A 3 -0.06 40.72 -20.68
N SER A 4 -0.69 39.89 -19.84
CA SER A 4 -0.06 39.24 -18.70
C SER A 4 0.93 38.18 -19.19
N THR A 5 2.21 38.36 -18.87
CA THR A 5 3.23 37.33 -19.09
C THR A 5 3.08 36.25 -18.03
N PHE A 6 2.49 35.12 -18.40
CA PHE A 6 2.51 33.87 -17.64
C PHE A 6 3.97 33.41 -17.52
N ALA A 7 4.50 33.32 -16.30
CA ALA A 7 5.74 32.61 -16.03
C ALA A 7 5.48 31.10 -16.11
N PRO A 8 6.23 30.32 -16.91
CA PRO A 8 6.09 28.87 -16.92
C PRO A 8 6.71 28.27 -15.65
N SER A 9 6.01 27.30 -15.10
CA SER A 9 6.36 26.47 -13.95
C SER A 9 7.73 25.82 -14.08
N ALA A 10 8.45 25.77 -12.95
CA ALA A 10 9.76 25.14 -12.77
C ALA A 10 9.83 23.77 -13.46
N THR A 11 10.69 23.71 -14.47
CA THR A 11 11.13 22.48 -15.12
C THR A 11 11.87 21.61 -14.11
N SER A 12 11.25 20.50 -13.70
CA SER A 12 11.91 19.44 -12.95
C SER A 12 13.08 18.89 -13.78
N THR A 13 14.30 19.17 -13.35
CA THR A 13 15.56 18.74 -14.00
C THR A 13 15.91 17.27 -13.74
N TRP A 14 14.93 16.41 -13.45
CA TRP A 14 15.16 14.97 -13.29
C TRP A 14 14.98 14.28 -14.62
N SER A 15 15.87 14.64 -15.55
CA SER A 15 15.96 14.07 -16.89
C SER A 15 16.39 12.62 -16.82
N THR A 16 15.44 11.72 -17.06
CA THR A 16 15.59 10.65 -18.05
C THR A 16 16.87 9.81 -17.95
N VAL A 17 17.17 9.21 -16.79
CA VAL A 17 17.91 7.93 -16.76
C VAL A 17 16.92 6.81 -17.13
N ARG A 18 16.26 6.96 -18.30
CA ARG A 18 15.29 5.98 -18.82
C ARG A 18 16.00 5.06 -19.81
N LEU A 19 15.88 3.75 -19.55
CA LEU A 19 15.93 2.64 -20.53
C LEU A 19 17.26 2.32 -21.26
N THR A 20 18.30 3.15 -21.20
CA THR A 20 19.54 2.88 -21.96
C THR A 20 20.41 1.76 -21.38
N ALA A 21 20.42 1.58 -20.05
CA ALA A 21 21.17 0.50 -19.40
C ALA A 21 20.60 -0.91 -19.64
N LYS A 22 19.27 -1.04 -19.87
CA LYS A 22 18.61 -2.34 -20.14
C LYS A 22 19.15 -3.05 -21.41
N ARG A 23 19.85 -2.35 -22.32
CA ARG A 23 20.16 -2.87 -23.67
C ARG A 23 21.62 -3.27 -23.91
N SER A 24 22.57 -2.96 -23.01
CA SER A 24 24.00 -3.22 -23.29
C SER A 24 24.40 -4.69 -23.13
N TRP A 25 23.83 -5.42 -22.17
CA TRP A 25 24.23 -6.81 -21.90
C TRP A 25 23.63 -7.85 -22.86
N HIS A 26 22.54 -7.50 -23.55
CA HIS A 26 21.94 -8.38 -24.56
C HIS A 26 22.86 -8.63 -25.76
N ALA A 27 23.80 -7.72 -26.03
CA ALA A 27 24.81 -7.88 -27.08
C ALA A 27 25.98 -8.79 -26.66
N THR A 28 26.21 -8.97 -25.36
CA THR A 28 27.38 -9.68 -24.80
C THR A 28 27.05 -11.08 -24.31
N ILE A 29 25.77 -11.48 -24.33
CA ILE A 29 25.34 -12.78 -23.81
C ILE A 29 25.50 -13.90 -24.83
N ASP A 30 26.26 -14.92 -24.44
CA ASP A 30 26.45 -16.13 -25.23
C ASP A 30 25.18 -17.01 -25.31
N LEU A 31 24.97 -17.65 -26.46
CA LEU A 31 23.92 -18.63 -26.72
C LEU A 31 23.99 -19.82 -25.74
N SER A 32 25.20 -20.19 -25.29
CA SER A 32 25.40 -21.24 -24.29
C SER A 32 24.69 -20.91 -22.96
N ALA A 33 24.75 -19.65 -22.52
CA ALA A 33 24.12 -19.20 -21.29
C ALA A 33 22.59 -19.27 -21.38
N ARG A 34 22.02 -18.88 -22.54
CA ARG A 34 20.57 -18.99 -22.77
C ARG A 34 20.09 -20.44 -22.79
N ARG A 35 20.87 -21.34 -23.40
CA ARG A 35 20.58 -22.79 -23.40
C ARG A 35 20.62 -23.37 -21.99
N SER A 36 21.58 -22.94 -21.16
CA SER A 36 21.69 -23.39 -19.77
C SER A 36 20.47 -22.99 -18.94
N VAL A 37 20.04 -21.73 -19.02
CA VAL A 37 18.83 -21.24 -18.30
C VAL A 37 17.58 -21.98 -18.78
N LEU A 38 17.41 -22.15 -20.10
CA LEU A 38 16.28 -22.89 -20.66
C LEU A 38 16.27 -24.35 -20.15
N LEU A 39 17.43 -25.02 -20.13
CA LEU A 39 17.55 -26.39 -19.62
C LEU A 39 17.10 -26.48 -18.15
N HIS A 40 17.52 -25.53 -17.31
CA HIS A 40 17.10 -25.48 -15.90
C HIS A 40 15.58 -25.27 -15.77
N ILE A 41 14.97 -24.39 -16.58
CA ILE A 41 13.52 -24.20 -16.58
C ILE A 41 12.80 -25.49 -16.98
N LEU A 42 13.28 -26.18 -18.02
CA LEU A 42 12.70 -27.44 -18.46
C LEU A 42 12.85 -28.56 -17.42
N LEU A 43 13.97 -28.60 -16.68
CA LEU A 43 14.15 -29.53 -15.56
C LEU A 43 13.15 -29.24 -14.42
N LEU A 44 12.93 -27.97 -14.07
CA LEU A 44 11.93 -27.58 -13.08
C LEU A 44 10.51 -27.95 -13.51
N LEU A 45 10.18 -27.73 -14.78
CA LEU A 45 8.87 -28.11 -15.35
C LEU A 45 8.72 -29.64 -15.39
N LYS A 46 9.76 -30.38 -15.77
CA LYS A 46 9.76 -31.85 -15.73
C LYS A 46 9.52 -32.37 -14.31
N ALA A 47 10.16 -31.76 -13.31
CA ALA A 47 9.97 -32.15 -11.91
C ALA A 47 8.52 -31.93 -11.43
N LYS A 48 7.82 -30.89 -11.94
CA LYS A 48 6.42 -30.63 -11.58
C LYS A 48 5.39 -31.41 -12.39
N TYR A 49 5.63 -31.64 -13.67
CA TYR A 49 4.65 -32.21 -14.61
C TYR A 49 5.00 -33.63 -15.09
N GLY A 50 6.15 -34.18 -14.70
CA GLY A 50 6.60 -35.53 -15.03
C GLY A 50 7.24 -35.66 -16.43
N THR A 51 6.55 -35.22 -17.48
CA THR A 51 7.02 -35.28 -18.87
C THR A 51 7.29 -33.89 -19.45
N VAL A 52 8.12 -33.81 -20.49
CA VAL A 52 8.38 -32.57 -21.24
C VAL A 52 7.84 -32.75 -22.65
N ASP A 53 6.59 -32.36 -22.85
CA ASP A 53 5.94 -32.39 -24.16
C ASP A 53 6.26 -31.12 -24.97
N ALA A 54 5.92 -31.11 -26.26
CA ALA A 54 6.10 -29.95 -27.13
C ALA A 54 5.47 -28.66 -26.55
N LYS A 55 4.33 -28.78 -25.86
CA LYS A 55 3.65 -27.67 -25.18
C LYS A 55 4.45 -27.12 -24.00
N ILE A 56 5.03 -28.00 -23.17
CA ILE A 56 5.84 -27.63 -22.01
C ILE A 56 7.17 -27.01 -22.47
N SER A 57 7.76 -27.56 -23.53
CA SER A 57 8.92 -26.99 -24.20
C SER A 57 8.64 -25.58 -24.73
N TYR A 58 7.48 -25.35 -25.36
CA TYR A 58 7.07 -24.01 -25.81
C TYR A 58 6.90 -23.04 -24.64
N ILE A 59 6.22 -23.45 -23.56
CA ILE A 59 6.07 -22.64 -22.35
C ILE A 59 7.44 -22.30 -21.75
N GLY A 60 8.36 -23.27 -21.66
CA GLY A 60 9.72 -23.05 -21.19
C GLY A 60 10.48 -22.01 -22.01
N ARG A 61 10.37 -22.06 -23.35
CA ARG A 61 10.98 -21.04 -24.24
C ARG A 61 10.36 -19.66 -24.05
N ARG A 62 9.03 -19.57 -23.87
CA ARG A 62 8.35 -18.29 -23.62
C ARG A 62 8.72 -17.71 -22.25
N ALA A 63 8.83 -18.57 -21.23
CA ALA A 63 9.27 -18.18 -19.90
C ALA A 63 10.73 -17.71 -19.91
N GLU A 64 11.63 -18.43 -20.60
CA GLU A 64 13.02 -18.00 -20.80
C GLU A 64 13.10 -16.63 -21.46
N LEU A 65 12.36 -16.43 -22.56
CA LEU A 65 12.34 -15.15 -23.26
C LEU A 65 11.80 -14.01 -22.38
N ALA A 66 10.77 -14.27 -21.58
CA ALA A 66 10.23 -13.29 -20.65
C ALA A 66 11.24 -12.94 -19.56
N LEU A 67 11.90 -13.93 -18.95
CA LEU A 67 12.97 -13.71 -17.96
C LEU A 67 14.17 -12.97 -18.56
N TYR A 68 14.53 -13.29 -19.80
CA TYR A 68 15.56 -12.58 -20.55
C TYR A 68 15.20 -11.10 -20.74
N SER A 69 13.95 -10.80 -21.08
CA SER A 69 13.49 -9.41 -21.28
C SER A 69 13.31 -8.61 -19.98
N GLN A 70 13.07 -9.29 -18.86
CA GLN A 70 12.83 -8.67 -17.54
C GLN A 70 14.11 -8.44 -16.75
N ALA A 71 15.12 -9.31 -16.91
CA ALA A 71 16.38 -9.19 -16.18
C ALA A 71 17.08 -7.86 -16.51
N PHE A 72 17.61 -7.22 -15.47
CA PHE A 72 18.35 -5.97 -15.62
C PHE A 72 19.78 -6.21 -16.11
N SER A 73 20.41 -7.30 -15.68
CA SER A 73 21.79 -7.65 -16.03
C SER A 73 21.94 -9.10 -16.51
N ALA A 74 23.05 -9.38 -17.20
CA ALA A 74 23.43 -10.74 -17.57
C ALA A 74 23.68 -11.63 -16.34
N TRP A 75 24.14 -11.05 -15.23
CA TRP A 75 24.38 -11.78 -13.99
C TRP A 75 23.05 -12.20 -13.36
N GLU A 76 22.10 -11.27 -13.24
CA GLU A 76 20.76 -11.55 -12.74
C GLU A 76 20.09 -12.62 -13.59
N TYR A 77 20.16 -12.51 -14.93
CA TYR A 77 19.62 -13.51 -15.85
C TYR A 77 20.18 -14.91 -15.59
N ARG A 78 21.52 -15.04 -15.51
CA ARG A 78 22.24 -16.32 -15.38
C ARG A 78 22.14 -16.96 -14.00
N ASN A 79 21.81 -16.21 -12.96
CA ASN A 79 21.88 -16.71 -11.58
C ASN A 79 20.87 -17.86 -11.35
N PRO A 80 21.35 -19.10 -11.08
CA PRO A 80 20.48 -20.26 -10.91
C PRO A 80 19.75 -20.25 -9.55
N GLN A 81 20.33 -19.63 -8.51
CA GLN A 81 19.76 -19.61 -7.16
C GLN A 81 18.44 -18.85 -7.12
N THR A 82 18.31 -17.83 -7.96
CA THR A 82 17.13 -16.95 -8.00
C THR A 82 16.15 -17.36 -9.09
N LEU A 83 16.51 -18.30 -9.97
CA LEU A 83 15.73 -18.69 -11.16
C LEU A 83 14.33 -19.18 -10.80
N SER A 84 14.21 -20.09 -9.83
CA SER A 84 12.90 -20.62 -9.39
C SER A 84 11.98 -19.51 -8.91
N ARG A 85 12.51 -18.57 -8.12
CA ARG A 85 11.76 -17.44 -7.57
C ARG A 85 11.37 -16.43 -8.65
N ARG A 86 12.27 -16.13 -9.58
CA ARG A 86 11.99 -15.26 -10.73
C ARG A 86 10.93 -15.86 -11.65
N LEU A 87 11.01 -17.17 -11.92
CA LEU A 87 9.99 -17.89 -12.67
C LEU A 87 8.63 -17.85 -11.94
N HIS A 88 8.63 -18.05 -10.62
CA HIS A 88 7.42 -17.94 -9.81
C HIS A 88 6.82 -16.53 -9.87
N SER A 89 7.64 -15.49 -9.70
CA SER A 89 7.22 -14.08 -9.85
C SER A 89 6.61 -13.81 -11.22
N LEU A 90 7.24 -14.30 -12.30
CA LEU A 90 6.72 -14.15 -13.66
C LEU A 90 5.33 -14.79 -13.80
N VAL A 91 5.15 -16.01 -13.30
CA VAL A 91 3.85 -16.71 -13.34
C VAL A 91 2.79 -15.92 -12.56
N VAL A 92 3.12 -15.45 -11.35
CA VAL A 92 2.24 -14.63 -10.51
C VAL A 92 1.80 -13.37 -11.27
N LYS A 93 2.75 -12.61 -11.81
CA LYS A 93 2.47 -11.34 -12.50
C LYS A 93 1.62 -11.53 -13.75
N LEU A 94 1.90 -12.57 -14.54
CA LEU A 94 1.11 -12.87 -15.74
C LEU A 94 -0.32 -13.28 -15.38
N HIS A 95 -0.49 -14.08 -14.33
CA HIS A 95 -1.81 -14.47 -13.85
C HIS A 95 -2.60 -13.25 -13.36
N LEU A 96 -2.01 -12.39 -12.53
CA LEU A 96 -2.64 -11.18 -12.02
C LEU A 96 -2.93 -10.16 -13.13
N ASN A 97 -2.09 -10.09 -14.16
CA ASN A 97 -2.36 -9.26 -15.33
C ASN A 97 -3.63 -9.68 -16.08
N ASN A 98 -3.96 -10.97 -16.10
CA ASN A 98 -5.23 -11.45 -16.67
C ASN A 98 -6.44 -11.05 -15.82
N LEU A 99 -6.23 -10.79 -14.52
CA LEU A 99 -7.27 -10.34 -13.58
C LEU A 99 -7.40 -8.81 -13.51
N ALA A 100 -6.43 -8.06 -14.04
CA ALA A 100 -6.36 -6.61 -13.91
C ALA A 100 -7.66 -5.89 -14.35
N VAL A 101 -8.26 -6.31 -15.48
CA VAL A 101 -9.52 -5.72 -15.96
C VAL A 101 -10.69 -5.99 -14.99
N ARG A 102 -10.77 -7.19 -14.43
CA ARG A 102 -11.81 -7.54 -13.44
C ARG A 102 -11.63 -6.77 -12.14
N GLU A 103 -10.39 -6.54 -11.75
CA GLU A 103 -10.07 -5.73 -10.58
C GLU A 103 -10.49 -4.27 -10.77
N GLU A 104 -10.14 -3.69 -11.91
CA GLU A 104 -10.48 -2.29 -12.25
C GLU A 104 -12.00 -2.08 -12.28
N THR A 105 -12.75 -3.01 -12.88
CA THR A 105 -14.22 -2.93 -12.91
C THR A 105 -14.84 -3.10 -11.54
N ALA A 106 -14.34 -4.04 -10.73
CA ALA A 106 -14.82 -4.25 -9.36
C ALA A 106 -14.56 -3.03 -8.46
N PHE A 107 -13.38 -2.42 -8.57
CA PHE A 107 -13.05 -1.19 -7.84
C PHE A 107 -13.94 -0.02 -8.28
N ALA A 108 -14.16 0.15 -9.59
CA ALA A 108 -15.05 1.21 -10.10
C ALA A 108 -16.50 1.04 -9.62
N MET A 109 -17.00 -0.20 -9.56
CA MET A 109 -18.34 -0.49 -9.03
C MET A 109 -18.45 -0.13 -7.54
N GLU A 110 -17.45 -0.46 -6.73
CA GLU A 110 -17.43 -0.09 -5.31
C GLU A 110 -17.43 1.43 -5.12
N GLN A 111 -16.62 2.15 -5.91
CA GLN A 111 -16.56 3.61 -5.87
C GLN A 111 -17.89 4.26 -6.27
N ALA A 112 -18.58 3.70 -7.27
CA ALA A 112 -19.91 4.17 -7.68
C ALA A 112 -20.94 4.00 -6.55
N GLN A 113 -20.93 2.85 -5.84
CA GLN A 113 -21.81 2.62 -4.70
C GLN A 113 -21.58 3.62 -3.56
N ILE A 114 -20.31 3.92 -3.25
CA ILE A 114 -19.96 4.93 -2.24
C ILE A 114 -20.51 6.30 -2.64
N PHE A 115 -20.38 6.68 -3.91
CA PHE A 115 -20.85 7.97 -4.41
C PHE A 115 -22.39 8.09 -4.40
N GLU A 116 -23.12 7.05 -4.83
CA GLU A 116 -24.59 7.03 -4.81
C GLU A 116 -25.16 7.19 -3.40
N VAL A 117 -24.57 6.51 -2.41
CA VAL A 117 -24.97 6.63 -1.00
C VAL A 117 -24.69 8.04 -0.47
N ALA A 118 -23.55 8.64 -0.83
CA ALA A 118 -23.21 10.00 -0.43
C ALA A 118 -24.18 11.04 -1.01
N VAL A 119 -24.55 10.92 -2.29
CA VAL A 119 -25.52 11.81 -2.96
C VAL A 119 -26.92 11.65 -2.34
N SER A 120 -27.33 10.42 -2.04
CA SER A 120 -28.64 10.13 -1.44
C SER A 120 -28.76 10.71 -0.02
N ARG A 121 -27.68 10.65 0.78
CA ARG A 121 -27.63 11.31 2.10
C ARG A 121 -27.67 12.83 1.97
N LYS A 122 -26.96 13.42 1.00
CA LYS A 122 -26.97 14.86 0.76
C LYS A 122 -28.34 15.39 0.35
N ARG A 123 -29.12 14.64 -0.45
CA ARG A 123 -30.51 14.97 -0.82
C ARG A 123 -31.49 14.84 0.35
N LYS A 124 -31.26 13.91 1.29
CA LYS A 124 -32.08 13.75 2.50
C LYS A 124 -31.83 14.85 3.55
N CYS A 125 -30.61 15.39 3.59
CA CYS A 125 -30.25 16.52 4.46
C CYS A 125 -30.59 17.90 3.87
N SER A 126 -30.89 18.03 2.57
CA SER A 126 -31.33 19.30 1.97
C SER A 126 -32.85 19.48 1.92
N ALA A 127 -33.62 18.58 2.54
CA ALA A 127 -35.07 18.65 2.62
C ALA A 127 -35.57 19.32 3.91
N VAL A 128 -34.68 19.90 4.71
CA VAL A 128 -35.02 20.72 5.87
C VAL A 128 -34.21 21.99 5.78
N ASP A 129 -34.73 22.97 5.02
CA ASP A 129 -34.85 24.32 5.57
C ASP A 129 -35.70 25.27 4.71
N VAL A 130 -36.34 26.17 5.46
CA VAL A 130 -37.00 27.44 5.09
C VAL A 130 -38.49 27.40 4.73
N SER A 131 -39.33 27.44 5.77
CA SER A 131 -40.58 28.23 5.72
C SER A 131 -40.81 29.01 7.03
N VAL A 132 -40.44 30.30 6.96
CA VAL A 132 -41.11 31.51 7.50
C VAL A 132 -41.33 31.64 9.02
N VAL A 133 -40.79 32.76 9.52
CA VAL A 133 -40.96 33.45 10.80
C VAL A 133 -42.43 33.64 11.20
N ASP A 134 -42.79 33.34 12.46
CA ASP A 134 -43.60 34.28 13.25
C ASP A 134 -43.46 34.10 14.77
N LYS A 135 -43.50 35.25 15.47
CA LYS A 135 -43.26 35.42 16.91
C LYS A 135 -44.50 35.10 17.75
N ARG A 136 -44.35 34.41 18.88
CA ARG A 136 -44.95 34.77 20.20
C ARG A 136 -44.45 33.86 21.34
N ALA A 137 -44.14 34.51 22.45
CA ALA A 137 -43.62 33.94 23.70
C ALA A 137 -44.73 33.41 24.62
N ARG A 138 -44.46 32.33 25.39
CA ARG A 138 -44.66 32.25 26.87
C ARG A 138 -44.35 30.84 27.43
N TYR A 139 -43.41 30.83 28.38
CA TYR A 139 -43.42 30.21 29.73
C TYR A 139 -43.93 28.76 29.95
N GLU A 140 -43.03 28.00 30.60
CA GLU A 140 -43.22 26.87 31.54
C GLU A 140 -43.77 25.52 31.04
N SER A 141 -42.88 24.54 30.95
CA SER A 141 -42.93 23.40 31.88
C SER A 141 -41.50 22.92 32.20
N VAL A 142 -40.99 23.38 33.33
CA VAL A 142 -40.01 22.64 34.11
C VAL A 142 -40.70 21.34 34.56
N GLU A 143 -39.93 20.24 34.57
CA GLU A 143 -40.26 18.89 35.03
C GLU A 143 -40.54 17.83 33.95
N ALA A 144 -39.78 16.73 34.08
CA ALA A 144 -39.79 15.47 33.33
C ALA A 144 -39.00 15.39 32.01
N VAL A 145 -37.66 15.46 32.08
CA VAL A 145 -36.73 14.31 31.90
C VAL A 145 -35.35 14.72 32.44
N ALA A 146 -35.17 14.63 33.76
CA ALA A 146 -33.83 14.44 34.33
C ALA A 146 -33.45 12.96 34.20
N THR A 147 -32.15 12.70 34.14
CA THR A 147 -31.44 11.38 34.19
C THR A 147 -30.99 10.75 32.87
N ALA A 148 -30.20 11.50 32.09
CA ALA A 148 -29.00 10.92 31.45
C ALA A 148 -27.99 12.03 31.11
N SER A 149 -27.60 12.85 32.08
CA SER A 149 -26.36 13.61 31.96
C SER A 149 -25.22 12.59 31.84
N PRO A 150 -24.42 12.56 30.77
CA PRO A 150 -23.43 11.53 30.56
C PRO A 150 -22.18 11.85 31.40
N LEU A 151 -22.31 11.87 32.73
CA LEU A 151 -21.22 12.16 33.68
C LEU A 151 -19.98 11.28 33.46
N PHE A 152 -20.15 10.11 32.84
CA PHE A 152 -19.04 9.22 32.52
C PHE A 152 -18.19 9.72 31.33
N PHE A 153 -18.80 10.35 30.33
CA PHE A 153 -18.12 10.83 29.12
C PHE A 153 -17.91 12.34 29.09
N ASP A 154 -18.55 13.08 29.99
CA ASP A 154 -18.36 14.52 30.13
C ASP A 154 -17.38 14.80 31.27
N GLY A 155 -16.29 15.51 30.99
CA GLY A 155 -15.25 15.89 31.97
C GLY A 155 -14.22 14.82 32.36
N ASN A 156 -14.46 13.52 32.13
CA ASN A 156 -13.55 12.43 32.51
C ASN A 156 -12.66 11.91 31.36
N ARG A 157 -12.26 12.78 30.42
CA ARG A 157 -11.47 12.35 29.24
C ARG A 157 -10.13 11.71 29.63
N ASP A 158 -9.46 12.20 30.67
CA ASP A 158 -8.16 11.67 31.08
C ASP A 158 -8.28 10.25 31.66
N LEU A 159 -9.31 9.99 32.47
CA LEU A 159 -9.61 8.66 32.99
C LEU A 159 -10.03 7.71 31.87
N LEU A 160 -10.88 8.17 30.93
CA LEU A 160 -11.28 7.39 29.77
C LEU A 160 -10.10 7.08 28.85
N GLN A 161 -9.20 8.03 28.63
CA GLN A 161 -7.96 7.82 27.88
C GLN A 161 -7.08 6.79 28.59
N HIS A 162 -6.95 6.87 29.91
CA HIS A 162 -6.18 5.90 30.69
C HIS A 162 -6.79 4.49 30.58
N VAL A 163 -8.11 4.34 30.72
CA VAL A 163 -8.80 3.05 30.55
C VAL A 163 -8.65 2.54 29.12
N CYS A 164 -8.85 3.41 28.12
CA CYS A 164 -8.71 3.03 26.70
C CYS A 164 -7.27 2.70 26.31
N SER A 165 -6.26 3.18 27.05
CA SER A 165 -4.87 2.80 26.83
C SER A 165 -4.59 1.32 27.11
N PHE A 166 -5.43 0.69 27.95
CA PHE A 166 -5.37 -0.75 28.24
C PHE A 166 -6.23 -1.60 27.30
N LEU A 167 -7.11 -0.98 26.51
CA LEU A 167 -8.02 -1.67 25.60
C LEU A 167 -7.46 -1.70 24.18
N ALA A 168 -7.60 -2.83 23.50
CA ALA A 168 -7.24 -2.92 22.09
C ALA A 168 -8.26 -2.14 21.24
N ALA A 169 -7.84 -1.63 20.08
CA ALA A 169 -8.73 -0.97 19.12
C ALA A 169 -10.08 -1.68 18.88
N PRO A 170 -10.16 -3.02 18.68
CA PRO A 170 -11.45 -3.70 18.52
C PRO A 170 -12.37 -3.55 19.74
N ASP A 171 -11.84 -3.59 20.95
CA ASP A 171 -12.63 -3.49 22.19
C ASP A 171 -13.16 -2.05 22.36
N VAL A 172 -12.32 -1.05 22.08
CA VAL A 172 -12.71 0.36 22.09
C VAL A 172 -13.80 0.64 21.06
N ILE A 173 -13.72 0.03 19.87
CA ILE A 173 -14.75 0.15 18.82
C ILE A 173 -16.04 -0.57 19.22
N GLN A 174 -15.98 -1.72 19.89
CA GLN A 174 -17.16 -2.41 20.41
C GLN A 174 -17.84 -1.59 21.51
N CYS A 175 -17.07 -1.01 22.43
CA CYS A 175 -17.60 -0.07 23.43
C CYS A 175 -18.23 1.16 22.76
N ALA A 176 -17.60 1.69 21.71
CA ALA A 176 -18.14 2.79 20.90
C ALA A 176 -19.47 2.44 20.22
N ALA A 177 -19.75 1.17 19.94
CA ALA A 177 -21.02 0.73 19.37
C ALA A 177 -22.18 0.72 20.39
N THR A 178 -21.88 0.78 21.69
CA THR A 178 -22.91 0.67 22.74
C THR A 178 -23.69 1.97 22.97
N CYS A 179 -23.08 3.14 22.78
CA CYS A 179 -23.76 4.42 22.94
C CYS A 179 -23.21 5.51 22.01
N SER A 180 -24.04 6.50 21.68
CA SER A 180 -23.69 7.58 20.75
C SER A 180 -22.58 8.49 21.25
N GLN A 181 -22.48 8.71 22.56
CA GLN A 181 -21.41 9.49 23.18
C GLN A 181 -20.07 8.74 23.17
N ALA A 182 -20.08 7.42 23.36
CA ALA A 182 -18.89 6.60 23.20
C ALA A 182 -18.45 6.57 21.72
N ALA A 183 -19.40 6.52 20.78
CA ALA A 183 -19.12 6.57 19.34
C ALA A 183 -18.40 7.84 18.89
N SER A 184 -18.66 8.99 19.53
CA SER A 184 -18.02 10.26 19.18
C SER A 184 -16.66 10.44 19.87
N GLN A 185 -16.51 9.96 21.10
CA GLN A 185 -15.31 10.25 21.91
C GLN A 185 -14.25 9.16 21.92
N LEU A 186 -14.65 7.88 21.95
CA LEU A 186 -13.73 6.76 22.14
C LEU A 186 -12.77 6.52 20.96
N PRO A 187 -13.20 6.63 19.67
CA PRO A 187 -12.28 6.48 18.55
C PRO A 187 -11.10 7.46 18.57
N ALA A 188 -11.26 8.64 19.19
CA ALA A 188 -10.18 9.61 19.32
C ALA A 188 -9.08 9.16 20.29
N PHE A 189 -9.30 8.16 21.15
CA PHE A 189 -8.30 7.63 22.06
C PHE A 189 -7.49 6.46 21.47
N VAL A 190 -7.91 5.92 20.32
CA VAL A 190 -7.21 4.81 19.67
C VAL A 190 -5.94 5.32 18.97
N THR A 191 -4.79 4.82 19.40
CA THR A 191 -3.47 5.19 18.84
C THR A 191 -2.89 4.11 17.93
N SER A 192 -3.27 2.84 18.10
CA SER A 192 -2.78 1.74 17.27
C SER A 192 -3.92 0.82 16.81
N ILE A 193 -3.94 0.50 15.52
CA ILE A 193 -4.92 -0.39 14.90
C ILE A 193 -4.18 -1.47 14.12
N GLU A 194 -4.34 -2.73 14.53
CA GLU A 194 -3.93 -3.90 13.76
C GLU A 194 -5.17 -4.69 13.34
N VAL A 195 -5.35 -4.87 12.03
CA VAL A 195 -6.53 -5.53 11.45
C VAL A 195 -6.09 -6.47 10.34
N THR A 196 -6.81 -7.58 10.20
CA THR A 196 -6.59 -8.50 9.07
C THR A 196 -7.43 -8.12 7.85
N THR A 197 -6.98 -8.46 6.65
CA THR A 197 -7.77 -8.24 5.42
C THR A 197 -9.16 -8.87 5.50
N VAL A 198 -9.29 -10.03 6.15
CA VAL A 198 -10.56 -10.74 6.37
C VAL A 198 -11.50 -9.98 7.32
N ALA A 199 -10.96 -9.32 8.34
CA ALA A 199 -11.76 -8.49 9.24
C ALA A 199 -12.20 -7.20 8.55
N MET A 200 -11.28 -6.55 7.82
CA MET A 200 -11.57 -5.32 7.08
C MET A 200 -12.56 -5.56 5.91
N SER A 201 -12.56 -6.75 5.29
CA SER A 201 -13.50 -7.09 4.22
C SER A 201 -14.94 -7.28 4.69
N LYS A 202 -15.17 -7.48 6.00
CA LYS A 202 -16.53 -7.57 6.57
C LYS A 202 -17.18 -6.20 6.71
N LEU A 203 -16.40 -5.12 6.68
CA LEU A 203 -16.93 -3.77 6.75
C LEU A 203 -17.52 -3.36 5.40
N GLU A 204 -18.66 -2.68 5.45
CA GLU A 204 -19.26 -2.07 4.26
C GLU A 204 -18.31 -1.04 3.63
N ALA A 205 -18.35 -0.91 2.30
CA ALA A 205 -17.50 0.02 1.55
C ALA A 205 -17.62 1.48 2.04
N THR A 206 -18.82 1.91 2.47
CA THR A 206 -19.06 3.26 2.99
C THR A 206 -18.37 3.52 4.33
N VAL A 207 -18.29 2.49 5.20
CA VAL A 207 -17.59 2.56 6.48
C VAL A 207 -16.09 2.56 6.24
N ARG A 208 -15.59 1.78 5.27
CA ARG A 208 -14.18 1.78 4.89
C ARG A 208 -13.73 3.14 4.35
N ALA A 209 -14.54 3.76 3.49
CA ALA A 209 -14.22 5.07 2.90
C ALA A 209 -14.04 6.20 3.93
N SER A 210 -14.69 6.08 5.09
CA SER A 210 -14.59 7.05 6.20
C SER A 210 -13.77 6.54 7.39
N PHE A 211 -13.11 5.39 7.24
CA PHE A 211 -12.47 4.67 8.34
C PHE A 211 -11.44 5.53 9.09
N PHE A 212 -10.46 6.09 8.39
CA PHE A 212 -9.39 6.88 9.00
C PHE A 212 -9.85 8.20 9.59
N GLY A 213 -10.92 8.81 9.04
CA GLY A 213 -11.50 10.04 9.59
C GLY A 213 -12.06 9.89 11.01
N ARG A 214 -12.30 8.64 11.46
CA ARG A 214 -12.76 8.35 12.83
C ARG A 214 -11.63 8.32 13.85
N PHE A 215 -10.38 8.23 13.42
CA PHE A 215 -9.22 7.99 14.30
C PHE A 215 -8.18 9.12 14.13
N PRO A 216 -8.47 10.35 14.60
CA PRO A 216 -7.60 11.51 14.37
C PRO A 216 -6.23 11.41 15.07
N ASN A 217 -6.12 10.57 16.11
CA ASN A 217 -4.89 10.40 16.90
C ASN A 217 -4.14 9.10 16.57
N LEU A 218 -4.39 8.51 15.40
CA LEU A 218 -3.75 7.26 15.01
C LEU A 218 -2.24 7.45 14.80
N GLU A 219 -1.45 6.64 15.52
CA GLU A 219 0.02 6.62 15.46
C GLU A 219 0.52 5.40 14.69
N SER A 220 -0.20 4.27 14.75
CA SER A 220 0.19 3.03 14.07
C SER A 220 -1.02 2.36 13.41
N PHE A 221 -0.89 2.05 12.12
CA PHE A 221 -1.85 1.25 11.37
C PHE A 221 -1.15 0.07 10.69
N ALA A 222 -1.67 -1.13 10.94
CA ALA A 222 -1.23 -2.35 10.30
C ALA A 222 -2.41 -3.12 9.72
N LEU A 223 -2.39 -3.32 8.40
CA LEU A 223 -3.24 -4.28 7.71
C LEU A 223 -2.40 -5.51 7.40
N THR A 224 -2.87 -6.69 7.79
CA THR A 224 -2.17 -7.96 7.54
C THR A 224 -3.04 -8.96 6.78
N GLY A 225 -2.53 -9.53 5.69
CA GLY A 225 -3.12 -10.71 5.09
C GLY A 225 -2.60 -11.97 5.78
N ARG A 226 -3.49 -12.91 6.11
CA ARG A 226 -3.12 -14.22 6.67
C ARG A 226 -2.51 -15.11 5.58
N MET A 227 -1.30 -14.82 5.10
CA MET A 227 -0.59 -15.69 4.16
C MET A 227 0.92 -15.60 4.38
N GLN A 228 1.57 -16.72 4.68
CA GLN A 228 3.00 -16.86 4.41
C GLN A 228 3.15 -16.96 2.88
N ALA A 229 4.12 -16.26 2.28
CA ALA A 229 4.31 -16.15 0.83
C ALA A 229 4.42 -17.49 0.06
N GLN A 230 4.55 -18.62 0.76
CA GLN A 230 4.67 -19.96 0.18
C GLN A 230 3.31 -20.62 -0.16
N GLN A 231 2.18 -20.05 0.25
CA GLN A 231 0.83 -20.62 0.04
C GLN A 231 -0.09 -19.72 -0.78
N PHE A 232 0.42 -19.00 -1.78
CA PHE A 232 -0.47 -18.30 -2.73
C PHE A 232 -1.31 -19.32 -3.50
N ASN A 233 -2.57 -19.46 -3.09
CA ASN A 233 -3.54 -20.26 -3.82
C ASN A 233 -4.07 -19.45 -5.01
N PHE A 234 -3.43 -19.64 -6.18
CA PHE A 234 -3.85 -19.02 -7.45
C PHE A 234 -5.21 -19.51 -7.96
N GLN A 235 -5.84 -20.49 -7.32
CA GLN A 235 -7.13 -21.00 -7.76
C GLN A 235 -8.29 -20.09 -7.38
N ASP A 236 -8.12 -19.24 -6.36
CA ASP A 236 -9.18 -18.32 -5.92
C ASP A 236 -8.98 -16.90 -6.47
N GLU A 237 -9.22 -16.77 -7.78
CA GLU A 237 -9.16 -15.49 -8.50
C GLU A 237 -10.06 -14.42 -7.86
N LYS A 238 -11.23 -14.82 -7.32
CA LYS A 238 -12.20 -13.89 -6.71
C LYS A 238 -11.62 -13.29 -5.44
N THR A 239 -11.01 -14.11 -4.58
CA THR A 239 -10.38 -13.63 -3.35
C THR A 239 -9.17 -12.75 -3.64
N LEU A 240 -8.37 -13.07 -4.67
CA LEU A 240 -7.25 -12.22 -5.09
C LEU A 240 -7.73 -10.83 -5.52
N VAL A 241 -8.75 -10.78 -6.39
CA VAL A 241 -9.35 -9.50 -6.83
C VAL A 241 -9.94 -8.74 -5.65
N ALA A 242 -10.72 -9.40 -4.79
CA ALA A 242 -11.35 -8.76 -3.64
C ALA A 242 -10.33 -8.15 -2.66
N ARG A 243 -9.17 -8.79 -2.49
CA ARG A 243 -8.08 -8.26 -1.66
C ARG A 243 -7.45 -7.00 -2.24
N ASN A 244 -7.14 -6.99 -3.54
CA ASN A 244 -6.59 -5.79 -4.18
C ASN A 244 -7.60 -4.64 -4.12
N VAL A 245 -8.88 -4.89 -4.42
CA VAL A 245 -9.96 -3.90 -4.32
C VAL A 245 -10.07 -3.35 -2.89
N LEU A 246 -10.04 -4.22 -1.87
CA LEU A 246 -10.04 -3.83 -0.46
C LEU A 246 -8.88 -2.88 -0.15
N VAL A 247 -7.65 -3.22 -0.54
CA VAL A 247 -6.48 -2.38 -0.26
C VAL A 247 -6.57 -1.05 -0.98
N ARG A 248 -7.02 -1.02 -2.24
CA ARG A 248 -7.26 0.23 -2.98
C ARG A 248 -8.31 1.09 -2.30
N SER A 249 -9.39 0.50 -1.78
CA SER A 249 -10.44 1.19 -1.00
C SER A 249 -9.87 1.80 0.29
N VAL A 250 -9.00 1.07 1.00
CA VAL A 250 -8.29 1.57 2.19
C VAL A 250 -7.33 2.71 1.83
N LEU A 251 -6.57 2.59 0.74
CA LEU A 251 -5.68 3.66 0.27
C LEU A 251 -6.44 4.91 -0.16
N GLN A 252 -7.62 4.75 -0.77
CA GLN A 252 -8.51 5.85 -1.11
C GLN A 252 -9.10 6.52 0.14
N ALA A 253 -9.42 5.76 1.18
CA ALA A 253 -9.84 6.32 2.47
C ALA A 253 -8.67 7.09 3.12
N LEU A 254 -7.46 6.55 3.01
CA LEU A 254 -6.24 7.16 3.54
C LEU A 254 -5.87 8.46 2.81
N SER A 255 -6.10 8.53 1.48
CA SER A 255 -5.85 9.76 0.72
C SER A 255 -6.76 10.92 1.12
N ASN A 256 -7.93 10.60 1.69
CA ASN A 256 -8.96 11.55 2.09
C ASN A 256 -8.89 11.92 3.58
N ALA A 257 -7.92 11.37 4.32
CA ALA A 257 -7.75 11.60 5.75
C ALA A 257 -6.44 12.31 6.06
N GLU A 258 -6.45 13.14 7.11
CA GLU A 258 -5.26 13.75 7.69
C GLU A 258 -4.89 12.98 8.96
N LEU A 259 -3.71 12.35 8.97
CA LEU A 259 -3.21 11.60 10.12
C LEU A 259 -1.86 12.16 10.56
N PRO A 260 -1.85 13.35 11.18
CA PRO A 260 -0.62 14.07 11.52
C PRO A 260 0.27 13.33 12.53
N LYS A 261 -0.32 12.38 13.28
CA LYS A 261 0.38 11.57 14.29
C LYS A 261 0.87 10.22 13.77
N LEU A 262 0.54 9.84 12.54
CA LEU A 262 0.88 8.52 12.01
C LEU A 262 2.40 8.38 11.89
N ALA A 263 2.96 7.46 12.68
CA ALA A 263 4.38 7.12 12.71
C ALA A 263 4.67 5.78 12.03
N THR A 264 3.73 4.83 12.10
CA THR A 264 3.89 3.49 11.51
C THR A 264 2.74 3.17 10.57
N PHE A 265 3.06 2.80 9.34
CA PHE A 265 2.10 2.33 8.34
C PHE A 265 2.56 1.00 7.75
N SER A 266 1.71 -0.02 7.86
CA SER A 266 2.02 -1.37 7.39
C SER A 266 0.88 -1.97 6.56
N LEU A 267 1.24 -2.47 5.38
CA LEU A 267 0.41 -3.31 4.53
C LEU A 267 1.18 -4.60 4.27
N ASN A 268 1.05 -5.59 5.14
CA ASN A 268 1.83 -6.83 5.04
C ASN A 268 1.00 -7.97 4.48
N PHE A 269 1.46 -8.58 3.39
CA PHE A 269 0.79 -9.67 2.69
C PHE A 269 -0.64 -9.30 2.29
N CYS A 270 -0.90 -8.04 1.94
CA CYS A 270 -2.24 -7.51 1.76
C CYS A 270 -2.75 -7.65 0.32
N TYR A 271 -1.89 -7.30 -0.64
CA TYR A 271 -2.22 -7.24 -2.06
C TYR A 271 -1.18 -7.98 -2.90
N SER A 272 -1.42 -8.08 -4.21
CA SER A 272 -0.45 -8.66 -5.14
C SER A 272 -0.48 -7.94 -6.47
N GLU A 273 0.71 -7.66 -6.99
CA GLU A 273 0.89 -6.87 -8.21
C GLU A 273 1.02 -7.72 -9.49
N GLY A 274 0.45 -7.18 -10.57
CA GLY A 274 0.55 -7.74 -11.91
C GLY A 274 1.80 -7.28 -12.66
N LEU A 275 1.67 -7.09 -13.99
CA LEU A 275 2.73 -6.48 -14.80
C LEU A 275 2.81 -4.96 -14.62
N LYS A 276 1.73 -4.33 -14.15
CA LYS A 276 1.68 -2.93 -13.76
C LYS A 276 1.46 -2.90 -12.25
N ASP A 277 2.34 -2.22 -11.53
CA ASP A 277 2.33 -2.20 -10.07
C ASP A 277 1.38 -1.11 -9.50
N HIS A 278 0.11 -1.16 -9.88
CA HIS A 278 -0.83 -0.03 -9.69
C HIS A 278 -1.23 0.22 -8.24
N VAL A 279 -1.21 -0.78 -7.35
CA VAL A 279 -1.54 -0.59 -5.92
C VAL A 279 -0.38 0.12 -5.25
N THR A 280 0.84 -0.26 -5.57
CA THR A 280 2.07 0.32 -5.04
C THR A 280 2.25 1.75 -5.55
N SER A 281 1.92 2.04 -6.82
CA SER A 281 1.82 3.42 -7.29
C SER A 281 0.76 4.23 -6.51
N GLN A 282 -0.36 3.63 -6.12
CA GLN A 282 -1.34 4.30 -5.24
C GLN A 282 -0.79 4.55 -3.84
N VAL A 283 -0.06 3.60 -3.26
CA VAL A 283 0.68 3.79 -1.99
C VAL A 283 1.62 4.99 -2.13
N ALA A 284 2.43 5.02 -3.19
CA ALA A 284 3.32 6.15 -3.49
C ALA A 284 2.55 7.47 -3.60
N ASN A 285 1.44 7.53 -4.34
CA ASN A 285 0.61 8.74 -4.48
C ASN A 285 0.01 9.22 -3.14
N VAL A 286 -0.40 8.29 -2.28
CA VAL A 286 -0.90 8.63 -0.94
C VAL A 286 0.23 9.26 -0.10
N LEU A 287 1.45 8.76 -0.26
CA LEU A 287 2.65 9.23 0.43
C LEU A 287 3.22 10.56 -0.12
N VAL A 288 3.11 10.82 -1.43
CA VAL A 288 3.61 12.03 -2.13
C VAL A 288 2.79 13.29 -1.85
N GLY A 289 1.58 13.14 -1.29
CA GLY A 289 0.54 14.19 -1.20
C GLY A 289 1.07 15.62 -0.93
N PRO A 290 0.53 16.65 -1.63
CA PRO A 290 1.07 18.02 -1.67
C PRO A 290 1.10 18.73 -0.31
N ASP A 291 0.27 18.28 0.62
CA ASP A 291 0.34 18.62 2.03
C ASP A 291 0.77 17.36 2.76
N SER A 292 1.77 17.45 3.63
CA SER A 292 2.29 16.30 4.35
C SER A 292 1.25 15.69 5.29
N ARG A 293 0.44 14.79 4.73
CA ARG A 293 -0.62 14.05 5.44
C ARG A 293 -0.07 13.16 6.55
N PHE A 294 1.21 12.77 6.44
CA PHE A 294 1.91 11.90 7.38
C PHE A 294 3.30 12.48 7.72
N PRO A 295 3.36 13.63 8.42
CA PRO A 295 4.62 14.35 8.69
C PRO A 295 5.52 13.61 9.68
N ARG A 296 4.97 12.65 10.42
CA ARG A 296 5.67 11.87 11.46
C ARG A 296 5.98 10.44 11.04
N LEU A 297 5.73 10.07 9.77
CA LEU A 297 5.91 8.69 9.32
C LEU A 297 7.38 8.28 9.44
N GLN A 298 7.64 7.29 10.30
CA GLN A 298 8.95 6.72 10.58
C GLN A 298 9.11 5.33 9.96
N THR A 299 8.03 4.54 9.95
CA THR A 299 8.07 3.15 9.46
C THR A 299 7.05 2.95 8.35
N LEU A 300 7.53 2.49 7.20
CA LEU A 300 6.72 1.99 6.09
C LEU A 300 7.04 0.53 5.85
N SER A 301 6.04 -0.35 6.03
CA SER A 301 6.20 -1.80 5.87
C SER A 301 5.25 -2.32 4.79
N LEU A 302 5.81 -2.87 3.71
CA LEU A 302 5.09 -3.42 2.56
C LEU A 302 5.55 -4.86 2.27
N VAL A 303 5.64 -5.67 3.33
CA VAL A 303 6.20 -7.03 3.27
C VAL A 303 5.28 -7.93 2.46
N GLY A 304 5.85 -8.70 1.52
CA GLY A 304 5.13 -9.81 0.89
C GLY A 304 3.94 -9.44 -0.02
N ASN A 305 4.00 -8.29 -0.72
CA ASN A 305 2.95 -7.83 -1.65
C ASN A 305 3.27 -8.04 -3.14
N CYS A 306 4.26 -8.89 -3.45
CA CYS A 306 4.70 -9.18 -4.83
C CYS A 306 5.26 -7.95 -5.59
N ILE A 307 5.82 -6.97 -4.88
CA ILE A 307 6.36 -5.72 -5.43
C ILE A 307 7.53 -5.99 -6.38
N SER A 308 7.61 -5.21 -7.47
CA SER A 308 8.65 -5.30 -8.49
C SER A 308 9.55 -4.07 -8.58
N ASP A 309 10.61 -4.17 -9.41
CA ASP A 309 11.54 -3.07 -9.68
C ASP A 309 10.87 -1.79 -10.17
N ASP A 310 9.82 -1.91 -10.98
CA ASP A 310 9.13 -0.72 -11.51
C ASP A 310 8.35 0.00 -10.40
N ALA A 311 7.65 -0.72 -9.51
CA ALA A 311 7.03 -0.14 -8.32
C ALA A 311 8.03 0.49 -7.33
N VAL A 312 9.24 -0.05 -7.23
CA VAL A 312 10.29 0.56 -6.39
C VAL A 312 10.64 1.96 -6.88
N MET A 313 10.57 2.22 -8.20
CA MET A 313 10.76 3.58 -8.74
C MET A 313 9.64 4.53 -8.29
N ASP A 314 8.39 4.08 -8.26
CA ASP A 314 7.27 4.91 -7.80
C ASP A 314 7.43 5.24 -6.31
N LEU A 315 7.87 4.26 -5.51
CA LEU A 315 8.18 4.46 -4.09
C LEU A 315 9.39 5.35 -3.87
N TYR A 316 10.40 5.27 -4.75
CA TYR A 316 11.61 6.10 -4.68
C TYR A 316 11.24 7.58 -4.67
N ASP A 317 10.42 8.03 -5.62
CA ASP A 317 9.98 9.42 -5.69
C ASP A 317 9.18 9.81 -4.43
N ALA A 318 8.31 8.91 -3.94
CA ALA A 318 7.49 9.14 -2.75
C ALA A 318 8.26 9.19 -1.42
N VAL A 319 9.39 8.50 -1.33
CA VAL A 319 10.22 8.43 -0.13
C VAL A 319 11.28 9.53 -0.13
N ALA A 320 11.81 9.89 -1.30
CA ALA A 320 12.83 10.93 -1.45
C ALA A 320 12.29 12.35 -1.20
N LEU A 321 10.97 12.55 -1.37
CA LEU A 321 10.32 13.84 -1.14
C LEU A 321 10.32 14.23 0.35
N PRO A 322 10.72 15.47 0.67
CA PRO A 322 10.58 16.06 2.00
C PRO A 322 9.11 16.06 2.45
N ARG A 323 8.87 15.70 3.72
CA ARG A 323 7.51 15.69 4.29
C ARG A 323 7.33 16.80 5.30
N ASP A 324 8.36 17.20 6.01
CA ASP A 324 8.27 18.35 6.88
C ASP A 324 8.47 19.63 6.06
N ALA A 325 7.41 20.43 5.85
CA ALA A 325 7.49 21.68 5.08
C ALA A 325 8.39 22.73 5.76
N LEU A 326 8.62 22.63 7.07
CA LEU A 326 9.48 23.53 7.83
C LEU A 326 10.93 23.03 7.90
N ALA A 327 11.13 21.73 8.08
CA ALA A 327 12.47 21.15 8.19
C ALA A 327 13.05 20.66 6.84
N ASN A 328 12.23 20.59 5.79
CA ASN A 328 12.56 19.98 4.49
C ASN A 328 13.16 18.56 4.64
N GLU A 329 12.70 17.83 5.65
CA GLU A 329 13.23 16.53 6.06
C GLU A 329 12.15 15.44 5.96
N SER A 330 12.60 14.21 5.70
CA SER A 330 11.78 13.01 5.80
C SER A 330 12.14 12.29 7.09
N LYS A 331 11.14 12.01 7.95
CA LYS A 331 11.35 11.29 9.22
C LYS A 331 11.36 9.78 9.06
N LEU A 332 11.33 9.28 7.82
CA LEU A 332 11.32 7.85 7.54
C LEU A 332 12.65 7.23 7.97
N ALA A 333 12.58 6.30 8.92
CA ALA A 333 13.73 5.58 9.48
C ALA A 333 13.77 4.13 9.00
N LEU A 334 12.62 3.52 8.69
CA LEU A 334 12.52 2.13 8.26
C LEU A 334 11.61 1.98 7.03
N LEU A 335 12.15 1.36 5.98
CA LEU A 335 11.41 0.89 4.82
C LEU A 335 11.57 -0.63 4.71
N ASP A 336 10.52 -1.38 5.05
CA ASP A 336 10.51 -2.84 4.94
C ASP A 336 9.82 -3.31 3.65
N LEU A 337 10.63 -3.84 2.73
CA LEU A 337 10.23 -4.41 1.45
C LEU A 337 10.58 -5.90 1.37
N SER A 338 10.72 -6.57 2.52
CA SER A 338 11.07 -7.99 2.57
C SER A 338 9.99 -8.88 1.93
N GLN A 339 10.39 -10.07 1.49
CA GLN A 339 9.51 -11.08 0.89
C GLN A 339 8.79 -10.65 -0.41
N ASN A 340 9.34 -9.67 -1.14
CA ASN A 340 8.80 -9.22 -2.43
C ASN A 340 9.54 -9.88 -3.63
N PHE A 341 9.36 -9.32 -4.83
CA PHE A 341 10.01 -9.76 -6.06
C PHE A 341 10.86 -8.64 -6.68
N ILE A 342 11.68 -7.99 -5.84
CA ILE A 342 12.60 -6.93 -6.26
C ILE A 342 13.88 -7.58 -6.80
N GLY A 343 14.23 -7.23 -8.04
CA GLY A 343 15.42 -7.63 -8.78
C GLY A 343 16.59 -6.67 -8.61
N GLU A 344 17.63 -6.81 -9.44
CA GLU A 344 18.87 -6.03 -9.32
C GLU A 344 18.65 -4.54 -9.47
N ARG A 345 17.79 -4.16 -10.42
CA ARG A 345 17.48 -2.77 -10.67
C ARG A 345 16.93 -2.11 -9.41
N GLY A 346 15.88 -2.68 -8.81
CA GLY A 346 15.25 -2.14 -7.61
C GLY A 346 16.20 -2.05 -6.42
N HIS A 347 17.13 -3.01 -6.26
CA HIS A 347 18.15 -2.94 -5.20
C HIS A 347 19.09 -1.74 -5.38
N LEU A 348 19.54 -1.47 -6.61
CA LEU A 348 20.39 -0.31 -6.89
C LEU A 348 19.67 1.00 -6.59
N GLN A 349 18.38 1.12 -6.92
CA GLN A 349 17.59 2.29 -6.55
C GLN A 349 17.44 2.45 -5.04
N LEU A 350 17.15 1.37 -4.32
CA LEU A 350 17.02 1.43 -2.86
C LEU A 350 18.34 1.83 -2.19
N GLN A 351 19.47 1.35 -2.71
CA GLN A 351 20.79 1.78 -2.25
C GLN A 351 21.02 3.27 -2.51
N GLU A 352 20.58 3.78 -3.67
CA GLU A 352 20.63 5.21 -3.98
C GLU A 352 19.81 6.04 -2.97
N VAL A 353 18.58 5.61 -2.63
CA VAL A 353 17.78 6.27 -1.59
C VAL A 353 18.51 6.31 -0.26
N VAL A 354 19.10 5.19 0.18
CA VAL A 354 19.86 5.13 1.43
C VAL A 354 21.03 6.12 1.42
N THR A 355 21.77 6.20 0.30
CA THR A 355 22.86 7.18 0.17
C THR A 355 22.37 8.63 0.17
N GLN A 356 21.19 8.91 -0.38
CA GLN A 356 20.58 10.24 -0.32
C GLN A 356 20.16 10.62 1.10
N PHE A 357 19.56 9.70 1.85
CA PHE A 357 19.24 9.93 3.26
C PHE A 357 20.51 10.16 4.10
N ALA A 358 21.55 9.35 3.89
CA ALA A 358 22.84 9.51 4.55
C ALA A 358 23.50 10.87 4.23
N SER A 359 23.33 11.40 3.00
CA SER A 359 23.83 12.73 2.62
C SER A 359 23.13 13.90 3.33
N ARG A 360 21.97 13.64 3.97
CA ARG A 360 21.16 14.59 4.72
C ARG A 360 21.21 14.30 6.24
N ASP A 361 22.23 13.57 6.70
CA ASP A 361 22.39 13.14 8.10
C ASP A 361 21.18 12.35 8.66
N SER A 362 20.40 11.73 7.78
CA SER A 362 19.22 10.93 8.14
C SER A 362 19.52 9.44 7.95
N ALA A 363 19.25 8.63 8.98
CA ALA A 363 19.44 7.18 8.91
C ALA A 363 18.17 6.49 8.39
N LEU A 364 18.21 5.99 7.14
CA LEU A 364 17.17 5.13 6.59
C LEU A 364 17.66 3.68 6.51
N VAL A 365 16.97 2.79 7.19
CA VAL A 365 17.17 1.34 7.10
C VAL A 365 16.19 0.78 6.06
N VAL A 366 16.71 0.11 5.04
CA VAL A 366 15.89 -0.58 4.04
C VAL A 366 16.05 -2.08 4.20
N ASN A 367 14.97 -2.78 4.56
CA ASN A 367 14.94 -4.23 4.64
C ASN A 367 14.47 -4.83 3.32
N VAL A 368 15.38 -5.50 2.60
CA VAL A 368 15.10 -6.21 1.35
C VAL A 368 15.26 -7.73 1.49
N MET A 369 15.24 -8.26 2.71
CA MET A 369 15.43 -9.68 2.96
C MET A 369 14.43 -10.55 2.18
N ASN A 370 14.91 -11.69 1.69
CA ASN A 370 14.11 -12.59 0.88
C ASN A 370 13.48 -11.85 -0.33
N ASN A 371 14.26 -11.24 -1.21
CA ASN A 371 13.80 -10.74 -2.53
C ASN A 371 14.36 -11.62 -3.68
N LEU A 372 14.32 -11.15 -4.94
CA LEU A 372 14.88 -11.90 -6.07
C LEU A 372 16.41 -11.92 -6.05
N LEU A 373 17.04 -10.99 -5.35
CA LEU A 373 18.45 -11.05 -5.03
C LEU A 373 18.62 -11.47 -3.58
N THR A 374 19.23 -12.64 -3.36
CA THR A 374 19.98 -12.85 -2.13
C THR A 374 21.29 -12.10 -2.34
N VAL A 375 21.48 -10.96 -1.68
CA VAL A 375 22.83 -10.43 -1.50
C VAL A 375 23.61 -11.57 -0.86
N ALA A 376 24.56 -12.14 -1.59
CA ALA A 376 25.58 -12.94 -0.97
C ALA A 376 26.27 -11.96 -0.02
N VAL A 377 26.01 -12.11 1.29
CA VAL A 377 26.86 -11.52 2.30
C VAL A 377 28.28 -11.89 1.88
N PRO A 378 29.19 -10.93 1.65
CA PRO A 378 30.58 -11.27 1.41
C PRO A 378 30.99 -12.13 2.58
N ALA A 379 31.38 -13.37 2.31
CA ALA A 379 32.03 -14.21 3.30
C ALA A 379 33.41 -13.62 3.55
N GLU A 380 33.48 -12.52 4.28
CA GLU A 380 34.68 -12.09 4.99
C GLU A 380 34.54 -12.55 6.44
N SER A 381 35.63 -13.09 6.97
CA SER A 381 35.83 -13.77 8.26
C SER A 381 35.40 -15.26 8.35
N LEU A 382 36.24 -16.13 7.76
CA LEU A 382 36.93 -17.15 8.54
C LEU A 382 38.42 -17.12 8.22
#